data_AF-A0A1L7BEC6-F1
#
_entry.id   AF-A0A1L7BEC6-F1
#
_cell.length_a   1.000
_cell.length_b   1.000
_cell.length_c   1.000
_cell.angle_alpha   90.00
_cell.angle_beta   90.00
_cell.angle_gamma   90.00
#
_symmetry.space_group_name_H-M   'P 1'
#
loop_
_entity.id
_entity.type
_entity.pdbx_description
1 polymer ?
#
loop_
_entity_poly.entity_id
_entity_poly.type
_entity_poly.pdbx_seq_one_letter_code
_entity_poly.pdbx_strand_id
1 'polypeptide(L)'
;MVKKAIFLILLLPILSFQTVIIKSDYNFNIKKELFESNNLVVIEIFSVEKEITLKKVINYIKDEKGHYITYNGNYYYTNDKKRYNLQDDKFVVDKNGIYVYATNFPWARDEHQKYIISDFYRKEIINKKEEKYYVSGYLTEIDSFYIKSFTPFVFKVKKFDEVEKKLLNLKKNKNNFYSDKYDVVVNFSNTQNKLKAFIMEKLQQDKRYNIYDRDYIREILKDVAIKDLFGEISFDFRVPKYIINIKTINFQKRITKKDLVDFFPNEMSGRYLISGEKVELGRYYKEGDDNSYILDKKEGNYVKILNFPWRKERFKLASNFYDLFFVKNVEYINYHLSILLNIIDTKNAKIIFAKTFKASVNIPQTFYSKRLVIRNEKIEKINNLFKDISKAINKKLKEVFYLSSVVKDVKGLTVFLYDGENIGIKKGQVFRIFNNHLTQGYIRIKEVGQNNSNGNIFRSIEPIRKYSLAMESFYYPSNLSFSITFEYNDIPMVGAKINFLDLYGSENYSILFGFSPQVYYIGISKRIYSFDFSVKLFLKETEYYISPEISITSFKRKSKFLPIGSGISLGINLLSKKLIFGYESSF
;
A
#
# COMPACT_ATOMS: atom_id res chain seq x y z
N MET A 1 38.58 -45.11 -26.70
CA MET A 1 37.26 -44.43 -26.60
C MET A 1 36.26 -45.12 -25.66
N VAL A 2 36.40 -46.41 -25.34
CA VAL A 2 35.44 -47.16 -24.48
C VAL A 2 35.50 -46.81 -22.98
N LYS A 3 36.66 -46.40 -22.44
CA LYS A 3 36.80 -46.02 -21.01
C LYS A 3 36.15 -44.68 -20.63
N LYS A 4 35.97 -43.74 -21.57
CA LYS A 4 35.31 -42.43 -21.31
C LYS A 4 33.77 -42.55 -21.31
N ALA A 5 33.21 -43.50 -22.06
CA ALA A 5 31.77 -43.76 -22.09
C ALA A 5 31.28 -44.47 -20.82
N ILE A 6 32.09 -45.39 -20.27
CA ILE A 6 31.75 -46.14 -19.05
C ILE A 6 31.73 -45.22 -17.81
N PHE A 7 32.57 -44.17 -17.76
CA PHE A 7 32.58 -43.20 -16.65
C PHE A 7 31.39 -42.22 -16.70
N LEU A 8 30.91 -41.86 -17.90
CA LEU A 8 29.71 -41.04 -18.07
C LEU A 8 28.44 -41.82 -17.68
N ILE A 9 28.41 -43.12 -17.99
CA ILE A 9 27.32 -44.05 -17.62
C ILE A 9 27.34 -44.40 -16.12
N LEU A 10 28.49 -44.31 -15.44
CA LEU A 10 28.61 -44.50 -13.98
C LEU A 10 28.33 -43.24 -13.15
N LEU A 11 28.32 -42.03 -13.75
CA LEU A 11 27.90 -40.78 -13.10
C LEU A 11 26.40 -40.50 -13.25
N LEU A 12 25.77 -41.04 -14.30
CA LEU A 12 24.33 -40.96 -14.54
C LEU A 12 23.43 -41.50 -13.41
N PRO A 13 23.80 -42.53 -12.61
CA PRO A 13 22.98 -42.99 -11.47
C PRO A 13 23.22 -42.19 -10.18
N ILE A 14 24.30 -41.39 -10.11
CA ILE A 14 24.59 -40.54 -8.94
C ILE A 14 23.86 -39.20 -9.07
N LEU A 15 23.60 -38.75 -10.31
CA LEU A 15 22.81 -37.56 -10.63
C LEU A 15 21.28 -37.77 -10.54
N SER A 16 20.80 -39.00 -10.31
CA SER A 16 19.37 -39.32 -10.15
C SER A 16 18.85 -39.24 -8.71
N PHE A 17 19.67 -38.81 -7.74
CA PHE A 17 19.21 -38.59 -6.37
C PHE A 17 18.78 -37.14 -6.18
N GLN A 18 17.50 -36.93 -5.87
CA GLN A 18 16.98 -35.70 -5.26
C GLN A 18 17.93 -35.24 -4.14
N THR A 19 18.76 -34.24 -4.42
CA THR A 19 19.69 -33.70 -3.43
C THR A 19 19.25 -32.28 -3.09
N VAL A 20 18.65 -32.14 -1.91
CA VAL A 20 18.41 -30.82 -1.31
C VAL A 20 19.60 -30.51 -0.40
N ILE A 21 20.32 -29.45 -0.73
CA ILE A 21 21.41 -28.90 0.07
C ILE A 21 20.87 -27.71 0.83
N ILE A 22 21.01 -27.71 2.15
CA ILE A 22 20.65 -26.58 3.01
C ILE A 22 21.95 -26.04 3.59
N LYS A 23 22.28 -24.79 3.25
CA LYS A 23 23.43 -24.05 3.77
C LYS A 23 22.92 -22.99 4.74
N SER A 24 23.30 -23.12 6.00
CA SER A 24 22.84 -22.20 7.05
C SER A 24 23.80 -22.29 8.23
N ASP A 25 24.25 -21.15 8.73
CA ASP A 25 24.98 -21.06 10.01
C ASP A 25 24.06 -21.27 11.22
N TYR A 26 22.76 -21.46 10.97
CA TYR A 26 21.72 -21.64 11.98
C TYR A 26 21.12 -23.05 11.90
N ASN A 27 20.82 -23.65 13.05
CA ASN A 27 20.17 -24.97 13.14
C ASN A 27 18.70 -24.90 12.68
N PHE A 28 18.46 -25.23 11.42
CA PHE A 28 17.13 -25.44 10.86
C PHE A 28 16.88 -26.92 10.61
N ASN A 29 15.76 -27.45 11.10
CA ASN A 29 15.34 -28.82 10.82
C ASN A 29 14.35 -28.82 9.64
N ILE A 30 14.87 -28.63 8.41
CA ILE A 30 14.06 -28.64 7.18
C ILE A 30 14.17 -30.04 6.57
N LYS A 31 13.05 -30.74 6.41
CA LYS A 31 12.99 -32.07 5.81
C LYS A 31 13.22 -31.97 4.30
N LYS A 32 14.36 -32.50 3.86
CA LYS A 32 14.79 -32.50 2.46
C LYS A 32 13.81 -33.23 1.54
N GLU A 33 13.22 -34.32 2.04
CA GLU A 33 12.28 -35.19 1.31
C GLU A 33 11.02 -34.49 0.81
N LEU A 34 10.67 -33.33 1.38
CA LEU A 34 9.46 -32.59 1.02
C LEU A 34 9.62 -31.72 -0.24
N PHE A 35 10.85 -31.54 -0.75
CA PHE A 35 11.09 -30.76 -1.96
C PHE A 35 11.06 -31.68 -3.18
N GLU A 36 9.87 -31.93 -3.72
CA GLU A 36 9.70 -32.65 -4.98
C GLU A 36 10.28 -31.84 -6.15
N SER A 37 11.49 -32.17 -6.58
CA SER A 37 12.13 -31.60 -7.78
C SER A 37 13.05 -32.64 -8.41
N ASN A 38 13.02 -32.78 -9.74
CA ASN A 38 14.01 -33.59 -10.46
C ASN A 38 15.36 -32.88 -10.60
N ASN A 39 15.54 -31.74 -9.91
CA ASN A 39 16.70 -30.85 -9.99
C ASN A 39 17.40 -30.81 -8.62
N LEU A 40 18.70 -30.49 -8.60
CA LEU A 40 19.43 -30.18 -7.37
C LEU A 40 18.85 -28.89 -6.75
N VAL A 41 18.46 -28.91 -5.47
CA VAL A 41 17.90 -27.73 -4.79
C VAL A 41 18.88 -27.23 -3.73
N VAL A 42 19.31 -25.98 -3.84
CA VAL A 42 20.18 -25.33 -2.84
C VAL A 42 19.37 -24.25 -2.11
N ILE A 43 19.25 -24.38 -0.80
CA ILE A 43 18.61 -23.39 0.07
C ILE A 43 19.70 -22.79 0.95
N GLU A 44 19.96 -21.50 0.81
CA GLU A 44 20.88 -20.79 1.70
C GLU A 44 20.12 -19.82 2.60
N ILE A 45 20.37 -19.92 3.90
CA ILE A 45 19.86 -18.98 4.90
C ILE A 45 21.05 -18.20 5.46
N PHE A 46 21.18 -16.94 5.02
CA PHE A 46 22.30 -16.07 5.41
C PHE A 46 21.95 -15.11 6.55
N SER A 47 20.69 -15.02 6.98
CA SER A 47 20.28 -14.09 8.05
C SER A 47 19.06 -14.56 8.82
N VAL A 48 19.19 -14.59 10.14
CA VAL A 48 18.08 -14.78 11.09
C VAL A 48 18.12 -13.63 12.09
N GLU A 49 17.06 -12.82 12.13
CA GLU A 49 16.94 -11.71 13.08
C GLU A 49 15.73 -11.92 14.00
N LYS A 50 15.95 -11.72 15.30
CA LYS A 50 14.91 -11.82 16.32
C LYS A 50 14.37 -10.44 16.68
N GLU A 51 13.07 -10.26 16.56
CA GLU A 51 12.34 -9.08 17.01
C GLU A 51 11.52 -9.44 18.26
N ILE A 52 11.83 -8.78 19.37
CA ILE A 52 11.11 -8.95 20.64
C ILE A 52 10.23 -7.72 20.83
N THR A 53 8.92 -7.92 20.82
CA THR A 53 7.94 -6.88 21.16
C THR A 53 7.41 -7.13 22.56
N LEU A 54 7.57 -6.15 23.44
CA LEU A 54 6.93 -6.15 24.76
C LEU A 54 5.60 -5.40 24.65
N LYS A 55 4.49 -6.09 24.87
CA LYS A 55 3.15 -5.51 24.90
C LYS A 55 2.66 -5.47 26.35
N LYS A 56 2.31 -4.28 26.85
CA LYS A 56 1.45 -4.17 28.03
C LYS A 56 0.02 -4.49 27.61
N VAL A 57 -0.51 -5.58 28.13
CA VAL A 57 -1.93 -5.92 28.05
C VAL A 57 -2.57 -5.38 29.33
N ILE A 58 -3.54 -4.50 29.16
CA ILE A 58 -4.30 -3.95 30.28
C ILE A 58 -5.57 -4.78 30.37
N ASN A 59 -5.71 -5.52 31.46
CA ASN A 59 -6.95 -6.21 31.80
C ASN A 59 -7.67 -5.40 32.87
N TYR A 60 -8.99 -5.40 32.79
CA TYR A 60 -9.85 -4.83 33.82
C TYR A 60 -10.71 -5.96 34.35
N ILE A 61 -10.49 -6.31 35.61
CA ILE A 61 -11.17 -7.42 36.29
C ILE A 61 -12.15 -6.80 37.27
N LYS A 62 -13.40 -7.28 37.26
CA LYS A 62 -14.44 -6.81 38.19
C LYS A 62 -13.94 -7.00 39.62
N ASP A 63 -13.92 -5.91 40.38
CA ASP A 63 -13.41 -5.85 41.75
C ASP A 63 -14.18 -4.75 42.46
N GLU A 64 -14.95 -5.08 43.50
CA GLU A 64 -15.77 -4.11 44.26
C GLU A 64 -14.95 -2.98 44.87
N LYS A 65 -13.64 -3.18 45.06
CA LYS A 65 -12.68 -2.18 45.54
C LYS A 65 -11.87 -1.53 44.41
N GLY A 66 -12.22 -1.80 43.16
CA GLY A 66 -11.55 -1.26 41.98
C GLY A 66 -11.74 0.25 41.81
N HIS A 67 -10.76 0.92 41.22
CA HIS A 67 -10.78 2.36 40.94
C HIS A 67 -11.09 2.69 39.48
N TYR A 68 -11.67 1.75 38.72
CA TYR A 68 -12.05 1.96 37.33
C TYR A 68 -13.51 1.58 37.13
N ILE A 69 -14.21 2.32 36.27
CA ILE A 69 -15.60 2.05 35.87
C ILE A 69 -15.68 1.91 34.35
N THR A 70 -16.60 1.08 33.88
CA THR A 70 -16.91 0.94 32.45
C THR A 70 -18.00 1.91 32.01
N TYR A 71 -17.77 2.59 30.90
CA TYR A 71 -18.77 3.43 30.24
C TYR A 71 -18.61 3.37 28.72
N ASN A 72 -19.69 3.04 28.00
CA ASN A 72 -19.68 2.88 26.53
C ASN A 72 -18.51 2.02 26.02
N GLY A 73 -18.24 0.89 26.68
CA GLY A 73 -17.16 -0.04 26.30
C GLY A 73 -15.73 0.38 26.67
N ASN A 74 -15.54 1.57 27.27
CA ASN A 74 -14.25 2.09 27.72
C ASN A 74 -14.14 2.10 29.25
N TYR A 75 -12.92 2.01 29.79
CA TYR A 75 -12.64 2.01 31.23
C TYR A 75 -12.03 3.34 31.69
N TYR A 76 -12.58 3.93 32.74
CA TYR A 76 -12.22 5.25 33.23
C TYR A 76 -11.85 5.22 34.71
N TYR A 77 -10.82 5.98 35.08
CA TYR A 77 -10.30 6.01 36.44
C TYR A 77 -11.13 6.93 37.34
N THR A 78 -11.56 6.42 38.49
CA THR A 78 -12.23 7.20 39.54
C THR A 78 -11.21 7.59 40.60
N ASN A 79 -11.14 8.88 40.95
CA ASN A 79 -10.20 9.37 41.97
C ASN A 79 -10.80 9.04 43.35
N ASP A 80 -10.19 8.07 44.03
CA ASP A 80 -10.76 7.38 45.18
C ASP A 80 -10.83 8.27 46.42
N LYS A 81 -12.01 8.80 46.78
CA LYS A 81 -12.22 9.53 48.04
C LYS A 81 -13.62 9.50 48.68
N LYS A 82 -14.59 8.68 48.22
CA LYS A 82 -15.87 8.55 48.95
C LYS A 82 -16.42 7.13 48.85
N ARG A 83 -16.60 6.47 50.00
CA ARG A 83 -17.47 5.30 50.14
C ARG A 83 -18.85 5.68 49.60
N TYR A 84 -19.41 4.88 48.69
CA TYR A 84 -20.72 5.12 48.11
C TYR A 84 -21.78 4.35 48.92
N ASN A 85 -22.52 5.07 49.76
CA ASN A 85 -23.83 4.62 50.23
C ASN A 85 -24.86 5.23 49.27
N LEU A 86 -25.68 4.38 48.66
CA LEU A 86 -26.92 4.80 48.00
C LEU A 86 -27.90 5.16 49.12
N GLN A 87 -28.06 6.45 49.42
CA GLN A 87 -29.20 6.90 50.21
C GLN A 87 -29.98 7.94 49.43
N ASP A 88 -31.24 7.55 49.19
CA ASP A 88 -32.40 8.38 48.92
C ASP A 88 -32.44 9.16 47.60
N ASP A 89 -32.28 8.43 46.49
CA ASP A 89 -33.28 8.47 45.41
C ASP A 89 -33.18 7.21 44.54
N LYS A 90 -34.33 6.58 44.28
CA LYS A 90 -34.48 5.20 43.78
C LYS A 90 -33.78 4.95 42.43
N PHE A 91 -32.64 4.28 42.45
CA PHE A 91 -32.11 3.52 41.32
C PHE A 91 -32.16 2.03 41.66
N VAL A 92 -33.05 1.29 40.99
CA VAL A 92 -33.21 -0.16 41.18
C VAL A 92 -32.05 -0.85 40.46
N VAL A 93 -31.24 -1.61 41.21
CA VAL A 93 -30.17 -2.47 40.68
C VAL A 93 -30.79 -3.45 39.66
N ASP A 94 -30.39 -3.38 38.40
CA ASP A 94 -30.75 -4.40 37.42
C ASP A 94 -29.91 -5.66 37.68
N LYS A 95 -30.43 -6.85 37.34
CA LYS A 95 -29.75 -8.14 37.56
C LYS A 95 -28.38 -8.24 36.86
N ASN A 96 -28.05 -7.28 35.99
CA ASN A 96 -26.84 -7.25 35.16
C ASN A 96 -25.83 -6.13 35.52
N GLY A 97 -26.07 -5.25 36.50
CA GLY A 97 -25.10 -4.19 36.87
C GLY A 97 -25.51 -3.25 38.01
N ILE A 98 -24.53 -2.65 38.68
CA ILE A 98 -24.71 -1.66 39.77
C ILE A 98 -24.75 -0.23 39.18
N TYR A 99 -25.33 0.75 39.88
CA TYR A 99 -25.18 2.18 39.54
C TYR A 99 -24.00 2.78 40.30
N VAL A 100 -23.05 3.40 39.59
CA VAL A 100 -21.90 4.12 40.17
C VAL A 100 -22.09 5.62 40.04
N TYR A 101 -21.91 6.36 41.14
CA TYR A 101 -21.97 7.82 41.14
C TYR A 101 -20.62 8.46 40.77
N ALA A 102 -20.63 9.16 39.65
CA ALA A 102 -19.47 9.71 38.98
C ALA A 102 -19.30 11.20 39.35
N THR A 103 -18.67 11.47 40.50
CA THR A 103 -18.55 12.81 41.11
C THR A 103 -17.83 13.85 40.23
N ASN A 104 -16.86 13.43 39.41
CA ASN A 104 -15.95 14.31 38.67
C ASN A 104 -16.29 14.42 37.17
N PHE A 105 -17.59 14.47 36.84
CA PHE A 105 -18.09 14.36 35.48
C PHE A 105 -18.60 15.69 34.94
N PRO A 106 -17.75 16.44 34.20
CA PRO A 106 -18.04 17.83 33.86
C PRO A 106 -19.13 18.00 32.81
N TRP A 107 -19.54 16.93 32.10
CA TRP A 107 -20.62 16.99 31.09
C TRP A 107 -22.01 16.65 31.63
N ALA A 108 -22.14 16.15 32.87
CA ALA A 108 -23.44 15.81 33.44
C ALA A 108 -24.33 17.05 33.49
N ARG A 109 -25.57 16.94 33.00
CA ARG A 109 -26.52 18.05 32.87
C ARG A 109 -27.32 18.26 34.16
N ASP A 110 -27.46 17.20 34.93
CA ASP A 110 -28.13 17.13 36.24
C ASP A 110 -27.45 16.08 37.13
N GLU A 111 -27.88 15.98 38.40
CA GLU A 111 -27.35 15.00 39.37
C GLU A 111 -27.65 13.54 38.98
N HIS A 112 -28.76 13.27 38.29
CA HIS A 112 -29.15 11.91 37.90
C HIS A 112 -28.21 11.34 36.83
N GLN A 113 -27.71 12.17 35.91
CA GLN A 113 -26.77 11.74 34.87
C GLN A 113 -25.37 11.40 35.39
N LYS A 114 -25.06 11.76 36.64
CA LYS A 114 -23.82 11.30 37.30
C LYS A 114 -23.90 9.84 37.72
N TYR A 115 -25.09 9.23 37.73
CA TYR A 115 -25.26 7.81 38.00
C TYR A 115 -25.11 7.01 36.70
N ILE A 116 -24.18 6.07 36.67
CA ILE A 116 -23.83 5.30 35.48
C ILE A 116 -23.99 3.81 35.79
N ILE A 117 -24.71 3.07 34.94
CA ILE A 117 -24.79 1.61 35.03
C ILE A 117 -23.39 1.04 34.74
N SER A 118 -22.72 0.56 35.78
CA SER A 118 -21.33 0.09 35.72
C SER A 118 -20.95 -0.69 36.97
N ASP A 119 -19.89 -1.48 36.89
CA ASP A 119 -19.22 -2.08 38.04
C ASP A 119 -17.87 -1.40 38.30
N PHE A 120 -17.28 -1.69 39.46
CA PHE A 120 -15.89 -1.35 39.71
C PHE A 120 -14.94 -2.42 39.17
N TYR A 121 -13.80 -1.97 38.67
CA TYR A 121 -12.76 -2.81 38.08
C TYR A 121 -11.39 -2.42 38.62
N ARG A 122 -10.58 -3.44 38.88
CA ARG A 122 -9.15 -3.26 39.12
C ARG A 122 -8.40 -3.38 37.81
N LYS A 123 -7.50 -2.43 37.56
CA LYS A 123 -6.58 -2.47 36.42
C LYS A 123 -5.42 -3.41 36.73
N GLU A 124 -5.31 -4.47 35.95
CA GLU A 124 -4.15 -5.35 35.94
C GLU A 124 -3.31 -5.10 34.68
N ILE A 125 -2.00 -4.92 34.84
CA ILE A 125 -1.09 -4.69 33.73
C ILE A 125 -0.21 -5.91 33.58
N ILE A 126 -0.44 -6.69 32.52
CA ILE A 126 0.36 -7.87 32.19
C ILE A 126 1.36 -7.49 31.09
N ASN A 127 2.64 -7.69 31.35
CA ASN A 127 3.68 -7.55 30.32
C ASN A 127 3.76 -8.85 29.53
N LYS A 128 3.22 -8.86 28.31
CA LYS A 128 3.33 -9.99 27.38
C LYS A 128 4.54 -9.80 26.46
N LYS A 129 5.43 -10.77 26.43
CA LYS A 129 6.54 -10.84 25.47
C LYS A 129 6.07 -11.58 24.23
N GLU A 130 6.19 -10.93 23.07
CA GLU A 130 5.98 -11.55 21.77
C GLU A 130 7.31 -11.59 21.01
N GLU A 131 7.65 -12.74 20.48
CA GLU A 131 8.86 -12.95 19.69
C GLU A 131 8.47 -13.23 18.24
N LYS A 132 9.17 -12.58 17.31
CA LYS A 132 9.06 -12.80 15.87
C LYS A 132 10.45 -12.96 15.30
N TYR A 133 10.60 -13.80 14.29
CA TYR A 133 11.85 -14.03 13.60
C TYR A 133 11.72 -13.60 12.14
N TYR A 134 12.76 -12.99 11.61
CA TYR A 134 12.89 -12.66 10.20
C TYR A 134 14.03 -13.49 9.61
N VAL A 135 13.68 -14.43 8.74
CA VAL A 135 14.61 -15.36 8.10
C VAL A 135 14.77 -14.96 6.65
N SER A 136 16.01 -14.68 6.23
CA SER A 136 16.32 -14.27 4.86
C SER A 136 17.30 -15.23 4.22
N GLY A 137 17.07 -15.49 2.95
CA GLY A 137 17.82 -16.50 2.21
C GLY A 137 17.46 -16.50 0.73
N TYR A 138 17.88 -17.56 0.05
CA TYR A 138 17.46 -17.86 -1.31
C TYR A 138 17.30 -19.37 -1.51
N LEU A 139 16.41 -19.71 -2.45
CA LEU A 139 16.20 -21.07 -2.93
C LEU A 139 16.57 -21.10 -4.41
N THR A 140 17.46 -22.01 -4.77
CA THR A 140 17.98 -22.19 -6.12
C THR A 140 17.73 -23.61 -6.59
N GLU A 141 17.24 -23.78 -7.81
CA GLU A 141 17.16 -25.08 -8.46
C GLU A 141 18.18 -25.15 -9.59
N ILE A 142 18.92 -26.25 -9.66
CA ILE A 142 19.99 -26.49 -10.65
C ILE A 142 19.65 -27.75 -11.43
N ASP A 143 19.55 -27.62 -12.76
CA ASP A 143 19.26 -28.68 -13.71
C ASP A 143 20.47 -28.86 -14.62
N SER A 144 21.09 -30.04 -14.60
CA SER A 144 22.20 -30.39 -15.52
C SER A 144 23.30 -29.31 -15.60
N PHE A 145 23.73 -28.79 -14.44
CA PHE A 145 24.70 -27.69 -14.24
C PHE A 145 24.23 -26.26 -14.58
N TYR A 146 22.94 -26.05 -14.86
CA TYR A 146 22.36 -24.73 -15.11
C TYR A 146 21.42 -24.31 -13.97
N ILE A 147 21.48 -23.04 -13.55
CA ILE A 147 20.50 -22.47 -12.61
C ILE A 147 19.14 -22.37 -13.32
N LYS A 148 18.23 -23.27 -12.95
CA LYS A 148 16.85 -23.33 -13.46
C LYS A 148 15.97 -22.26 -12.82
N SER A 149 16.17 -22.00 -11.53
CA SER A 149 15.45 -20.92 -10.83
C SER A 149 16.28 -20.38 -9.66
N PHE A 150 16.11 -19.09 -9.38
CA PHE A 150 16.70 -18.41 -8.22
C PHE A 150 15.62 -17.56 -7.54
N THR A 151 15.28 -17.91 -6.30
CA THR A 151 14.17 -17.31 -5.56
C THR A 151 14.65 -16.82 -4.19
N PRO A 152 15.08 -15.55 -4.07
CA PRO A 152 15.37 -14.95 -2.78
C PRO A 152 14.09 -14.79 -1.96
N PHE A 153 14.20 -14.92 -0.64
CA PHE A 153 13.08 -14.85 0.29
C PHE A 153 13.43 -14.08 1.57
N VAL A 154 12.40 -13.47 2.16
CA VAL A 154 12.44 -12.88 3.50
C VAL A 154 11.13 -13.26 4.21
N PHE A 155 11.21 -14.18 5.16
CA PHE A 155 10.06 -14.68 5.90
C PHE A 155 9.97 -14.07 7.29
N LYS A 156 8.78 -13.59 7.63
CA LYS A 156 8.38 -13.26 9.01
C LYS A 156 7.70 -14.47 9.62
N VAL A 157 8.25 -15.07 10.68
CA VAL A 157 7.73 -16.29 11.32
C VAL A 157 7.70 -16.14 12.84
N LYS A 158 6.81 -16.86 13.53
CA LYS A 158 6.82 -16.91 15.01
C LYS A 158 7.64 -18.10 15.52
N LYS A 159 7.58 -19.22 14.81
CA LYS A 159 8.37 -20.43 15.07
C LYS A 159 9.21 -20.82 13.85
N PHE A 160 10.36 -21.45 14.06
CA PHE A 160 11.23 -21.86 12.96
C PHE A 160 10.62 -22.94 12.06
N ASP A 161 9.74 -23.80 12.58
CA ASP A 161 9.01 -24.81 11.77
C ASP A 161 8.12 -24.17 10.68
N GLU A 162 7.73 -22.90 10.84
CA GLU A 162 6.99 -22.17 9.80
C GLU A 162 7.86 -21.86 8.57
N VAL A 163 9.19 -21.84 8.71
CA VAL A 163 10.13 -21.56 7.61
C VAL A 163 10.05 -22.65 6.56
N GLU A 164 10.06 -23.92 6.97
CA GLU A 164 9.91 -25.07 6.08
C GLU A 164 8.61 -24.98 5.27
N LYS A 165 7.47 -24.75 5.94
CA LYS A 165 6.17 -24.57 5.26
C LYS A 165 6.18 -23.40 4.27
N LYS A 166 6.88 -22.31 4.59
CA LYS A 166 6.99 -21.16 3.69
C LYS A 166 7.91 -21.43 2.51
N LEU A 167 8.99 -22.17 2.70
CA LEU A 167 9.90 -22.62 1.64
C LEU A 167 9.16 -23.50 0.62
N LEU A 168 8.39 -24.47 1.09
CA LEU A 168 7.60 -25.37 0.23
C LEU A 168 6.54 -24.61 -0.60
N ASN A 169 5.96 -23.57 -0.02
CA ASN A 169 4.96 -22.72 -0.68
C ASN A 169 5.55 -21.53 -1.46
N LEU A 170 6.87 -21.43 -1.58
CA LEU A 170 7.48 -20.35 -2.37
C LEU A 170 7.02 -20.46 -3.82
N LYS A 171 6.36 -19.40 -4.31
CA LYS A 171 6.11 -19.24 -5.74
C LYS A 171 7.46 -19.07 -6.43
N LYS A 172 7.94 -20.16 -7.03
CA LYS A 172 9.16 -20.18 -7.83
C LYS A 172 8.98 -19.21 -9.00
N ASN A 173 9.84 -18.20 -9.09
CA ASN A 173 9.84 -17.31 -10.23
C ASN A 173 10.51 -18.04 -11.40
N LYS A 174 9.71 -18.73 -12.22
CA LYS A 174 10.17 -19.30 -13.49
C LYS A 174 10.41 -18.15 -14.48
N ASN A 175 11.66 -17.69 -14.57
CA ASN A 175 12.09 -16.80 -15.64
C ASN A 175 12.77 -17.64 -16.71
N ASN A 176 12.05 -17.91 -17.80
CA ASN A 176 12.58 -18.68 -18.93
C ASN A 176 13.64 -17.86 -19.66
N PHE A 177 14.73 -18.52 -20.06
CA PHE A 177 15.77 -17.90 -20.87
C PHE A 177 15.27 -17.68 -22.30
N TYR A 178 15.52 -16.50 -22.87
CA TYR A 178 15.28 -16.19 -24.29
C TYR A 178 16.39 -15.29 -24.82
N SER A 179 16.80 -15.48 -26.07
CA SER A 179 17.88 -14.69 -26.71
C SER A 179 17.61 -13.20 -26.75
N ASP A 180 16.33 -12.81 -26.79
CA ASP A 180 15.90 -11.44 -27.06
C ASP A 180 15.73 -10.61 -25.79
N LYS A 181 15.89 -11.23 -24.61
CA LYS A 181 15.90 -10.55 -23.31
C LYS A 181 17.20 -9.80 -23.08
N TYR A 182 17.16 -8.87 -22.13
CA TYR A 182 18.35 -8.15 -21.69
C TYR A 182 19.26 -9.06 -20.87
N ASP A 183 20.42 -9.40 -21.41
CA ASP A 183 21.47 -10.12 -20.69
C ASP A 183 22.14 -9.19 -19.66
N VAL A 184 21.92 -9.48 -18.37
CA VAL A 184 22.40 -8.62 -17.27
C VAL A 184 23.15 -9.41 -16.20
N VAL A 185 24.20 -8.81 -15.66
CA VAL A 185 24.81 -9.22 -14.37
C VAL A 185 24.50 -8.16 -13.33
N VAL A 186 24.18 -8.56 -12.11
CA VAL A 186 23.97 -7.65 -10.99
C VAL A 186 25.19 -7.70 -10.08
N ASN A 187 25.81 -6.55 -9.84
CA ASN A 187 26.94 -6.41 -8.92
C ASN A 187 26.51 -5.59 -7.71
N PHE A 188 26.87 -6.05 -6.51
CA PHE A 188 26.57 -5.36 -5.26
C PHE A 188 27.84 -4.95 -4.53
N SER A 189 27.99 -3.66 -4.23
CA SER A 189 29.12 -3.15 -3.44
C SER A 189 28.64 -2.55 -2.11
N ASN A 190 29.21 -3.00 -0.99
CA ASN A 190 28.88 -2.54 0.38
C ASN A 190 27.39 -2.65 0.76
N THR A 191 26.62 -3.46 0.02
CA THR A 191 25.18 -3.60 0.18
C THR A 191 24.86 -4.76 1.12
N GLN A 192 23.96 -4.57 2.08
CA GLN A 192 23.58 -5.63 3.03
C GLN A 192 22.89 -6.80 2.32
N ASN A 193 23.19 -8.05 2.70
CA ASN A 193 22.66 -9.25 2.03
C ASN A 193 21.13 -9.29 1.97
N LYS A 194 20.43 -8.82 3.01
CA LYS A 194 18.96 -8.74 2.99
C LYS A 194 18.44 -7.77 1.92
N LEU A 195 19.09 -6.61 1.75
CA LEU A 195 18.75 -5.67 0.69
C LEU A 195 19.07 -6.27 -0.70
N LYS A 196 20.19 -6.99 -0.84
CA LYS A 196 20.51 -7.73 -2.08
C LYS A 196 19.36 -8.69 -2.43
N ALA A 197 18.89 -9.48 -1.46
CA ALA A 197 17.79 -10.42 -1.66
C ALA A 197 16.49 -9.72 -2.10
N PHE A 198 16.09 -8.62 -1.47
CA PHE A 198 14.91 -7.86 -1.91
C PHE A 198 15.06 -7.28 -3.32
N ILE A 199 16.25 -6.79 -3.70
CA ILE A 199 16.50 -6.26 -5.04
C ILE A 199 16.44 -7.40 -6.07
N MET A 200 17.15 -8.50 -5.82
CA MET A 200 17.15 -9.68 -6.69
C MET A 200 15.76 -10.28 -6.83
N GLU A 201 14.95 -10.30 -5.77
CA GLU A 201 13.55 -10.75 -5.82
C GLU A 201 12.76 -9.92 -6.84
N LYS A 202 12.92 -8.59 -6.81
CA LYS A 202 12.20 -7.68 -7.70
C LYS A 202 12.67 -7.78 -9.15
N LEU A 203 13.96 -8.03 -9.36
CA LEU A 203 14.54 -8.27 -10.67
C LEU A 203 14.07 -9.61 -11.25
N GLN A 204 14.06 -10.69 -10.47
CA GLN A 204 13.56 -12.01 -10.90
C GLN A 204 12.06 -12.00 -11.18
N GLN A 205 11.28 -11.20 -10.44
CA GLN A 205 9.87 -10.97 -10.75
C GLN A 205 9.68 -10.24 -12.09
N ASP A 206 10.70 -9.60 -12.64
CA ASP A 206 10.66 -8.94 -13.93
C ASP A 206 11.20 -9.87 -15.03
N LYS A 207 10.33 -10.29 -15.95
CA LYS A 207 10.68 -11.32 -16.94
C LYS A 207 11.54 -10.77 -18.09
N ARG A 208 11.91 -9.48 -18.11
CA ARG A 208 12.67 -8.86 -19.23
C ARG A 208 14.17 -9.16 -19.25
N TYR A 209 14.68 -9.72 -18.17
CA TYR A 209 16.12 -9.92 -17.97
C TYR A 209 16.47 -11.40 -18.07
N ASN A 210 17.60 -11.70 -18.73
CA ASN A 210 18.38 -12.90 -18.45
C ASN A 210 19.41 -12.53 -17.39
N ILE A 211 19.18 -12.92 -16.14
CA ILE A 211 20.03 -12.54 -15.01
C ILE A 211 21.08 -13.62 -14.81
N TYR A 212 22.35 -13.24 -14.97
CA TYR A 212 23.51 -14.08 -14.68
C TYR A 212 24.06 -13.68 -13.31
N ASP A 213 23.98 -14.56 -12.31
CA ASP A 213 24.58 -14.31 -10.99
C ASP A 213 26.00 -14.90 -10.94
N ARG A 214 27.00 -14.08 -11.28
CA ARG A 214 28.40 -14.52 -11.39
C ARG A 214 29.04 -14.87 -10.04
N ASP A 215 28.72 -14.15 -8.98
CA ASP A 215 29.31 -14.38 -7.66
C ASP A 215 28.73 -15.66 -7.05
N TYR A 216 27.43 -15.89 -7.26
CA TYR A 216 26.75 -17.10 -6.78
C TYR A 216 27.14 -18.37 -7.56
N ILE A 217 27.27 -18.30 -8.90
CA ILE A 217 27.79 -19.43 -9.68
C ILE A 217 29.22 -19.77 -9.24
N ARG A 218 30.05 -18.76 -8.95
CA ARG A 218 31.40 -18.98 -8.41
C ARG A 218 31.39 -19.62 -7.02
N GLU A 219 30.46 -19.26 -6.13
CA GLU A 219 30.33 -19.91 -4.82
C GLU A 219 29.82 -21.35 -4.94
N ILE A 220 28.81 -21.62 -5.76
CA ILE A 220 28.36 -22.99 -6.05
C ILE A 220 29.52 -23.83 -6.60
N LEU A 221 30.30 -23.30 -7.55
CA LEU A 221 31.45 -24.01 -8.13
C LEU A 221 32.65 -24.15 -7.18
N LYS A 222 32.70 -23.38 -6.09
CA LYS A 222 33.69 -23.57 -5.01
C LYS A 222 33.26 -24.67 -4.04
N ASP A 223 31.97 -24.75 -3.75
CA ASP A 223 31.40 -25.73 -2.80
C ASP A 223 31.22 -27.12 -3.44
N VAL A 224 31.00 -27.21 -4.76
CA VAL A 224 31.13 -28.46 -5.51
C VAL A 224 32.61 -28.65 -5.83
N ALA A 225 33.28 -29.62 -5.19
CA ALA A 225 34.69 -29.96 -5.35
C ALA A 225 35.05 -30.48 -6.77
N ILE A 226 34.80 -29.69 -7.81
CA ILE A 226 35.06 -30.01 -9.23
C ILE A 226 36.55 -29.77 -9.56
N LYS A 227 37.24 -28.91 -8.80
CA LYS A 227 38.65 -28.58 -9.03
C LYS A 227 39.58 -29.80 -8.97
N ASP A 228 39.29 -30.77 -8.12
CA ASP A 228 40.11 -31.98 -7.97
C ASP A 228 39.65 -33.13 -8.89
N LEU A 229 38.42 -33.08 -9.42
CA LEU A 229 37.82 -34.19 -10.17
C LEU A 229 37.90 -34.04 -11.70
N PHE A 230 38.08 -32.83 -12.23
CA PHE A 230 37.91 -32.60 -13.68
C PHE A 230 39.01 -31.78 -14.38
N GLY A 231 40.08 -31.38 -13.71
CA GLY A 231 41.07 -30.46 -14.30
C GLY A 231 40.46 -29.09 -14.63
N GLU A 232 41.25 -28.18 -15.21
CA GLU A 232 40.79 -26.83 -15.56
C GLU A 232 39.72 -26.84 -16.67
N ILE A 233 38.45 -27.06 -16.29
CA ILE A 233 37.32 -26.79 -17.18
C ILE A 233 37.09 -25.28 -17.19
N SER A 234 37.47 -24.62 -18.29
CA SER A 234 37.04 -23.26 -18.58
C SER A 234 35.57 -23.28 -19.00
N PHE A 235 34.68 -22.77 -18.15
CA PHE A 235 33.30 -22.53 -18.53
C PHE A 235 33.20 -21.23 -19.34
N ASP A 236 32.80 -21.33 -20.60
CA ASP A 236 32.52 -20.18 -21.45
C ASP A 236 31.19 -19.53 -21.03
N PHE A 237 31.28 -18.56 -20.12
CA PHE A 237 30.13 -17.73 -19.80
C PHE A 237 29.86 -16.74 -20.93
N ARG A 238 28.65 -16.75 -21.49
CA ARG A 238 28.18 -15.67 -22.37
C ARG A 238 28.42 -14.32 -21.68
N VAL A 239 29.15 -13.44 -22.35
CA VAL A 239 29.43 -12.10 -21.81
C VAL A 239 28.10 -11.37 -21.70
N PRO A 240 27.67 -10.93 -20.51
CA PRO A 240 26.43 -10.21 -20.34
C PRO A 240 26.51 -8.89 -21.10
N LYS A 241 25.40 -8.39 -21.63
CA LYS A 241 25.38 -7.11 -22.35
C LYS A 241 25.46 -5.91 -21.40
N TYR A 242 24.92 -6.05 -20.19
CA TYR A 242 24.92 -4.97 -19.20
C TYR A 242 25.31 -5.45 -17.80
N ILE A 243 25.91 -4.56 -17.02
CA ILE A 243 26.15 -4.73 -15.59
C ILE A 243 25.30 -3.72 -14.84
N ILE A 244 24.40 -4.21 -13.98
CA ILE A 244 23.63 -3.41 -13.02
C ILE A 244 24.45 -3.36 -11.73
N ASN A 245 25.16 -2.25 -11.51
CA ASN A 245 25.96 -2.05 -10.30
C ASN A 245 25.16 -1.28 -9.24
N ILE A 246 25.05 -1.86 -8.05
CA ILE A 246 24.28 -1.33 -6.92
C ILE A 246 25.22 -1.17 -5.72
N LYS A 247 25.62 0.08 -5.49
CA LYS A 247 26.51 0.44 -4.39
C LYS A 247 25.75 1.13 -3.28
N THR A 248 25.79 0.58 -2.07
CA THR A 248 25.32 1.32 -0.89
C THR A 248 26.36 2.39 -0.55
N ILE A 249 26.00 3.66 -0.76
CA ILE A 249 26.86 4.81 -0.44
C ILE A 249 26.90 4.99 1.07
N ASN A 250 25.73 4.90 1.71
CA ASN A 250 25.58 5.22 3.13
C ASN A 250 24.41 4.45 3.73
N PHE A 251 24.63 3.82 4.88
CA PHE A 251 23.57 3.32 5.76
C PHE A 251 23.86 3.77 7.18
N GLN A 252 23.36 4.95 7.54
CA GLN A 252 23.67 5.63 8.79
C GLN A 252 22.50 5.55 9.79
N LYS A 253 22.86 5.35 11.05
CA LYS A 253 21.97 5.48 12.20
C LYS A 253 22.19 6.85 12.84
N ARG A 254 21.13 7.62 13.07
CA ARG A 254 21.16 8.88 13.83
C ARG A 254 20.11 8.84 14.94
N ILE A 255 20.38 9.52 16.05
CA ILE A 255 19.39 9.70 17.12
C ILE A 255 18.88 11.14 17.04
N THR A 256 17.57 11.31 17.02
CA THR A 256 16.93 12.63 17.08
C THR A 256 15.86 12.64 18.16
N LYS A 257 15.58 13.80 18.74
CA LYS A 257 14.47 13.98 19.69
C LYS A 257 13.30 14.66 18.99
N LYS A 258 12.09 14.17 19.22
CA LYS A 258 10.85 14.78 18.73
C LYS A 258 9.79 14.74 19.82
N ASP A 259 8.94 15.74 19.85
CA ASP A 259 7.78 15.73 20.71
C ASP A 259 6.69 14.82 20.11
N LEU A 260 6.04 14.06 20.97
CA LEU A 260 4.97 13.14 20.61
C LEU A 260 3.66 13.63 21.23
N VAL A 261 2.63 13.74 20.38
CA VAL A 261 1.24 13.94 20.80
C VAL A 261 0.51 12.62 20.59
N ASP A 262 -0.20 12.14 21.61
CA ASP A 262 -1.08 10.99 21.51
C ASP A 262 -2.49 11.34 21.94
N PHE A 263 -3.46 10.72 21.27
CA PHE A 263 -4.88 10.97 21.45
C PHE A 263 -5.50 9.74 22.11
N PHE A 264 -6.01 9.90 23.33
CA PHE A 264 -6.69 8.82 24.04
C PHE A 264 -8.20 9.05 24.07
N PRO A 265 -9.04 8.13 23.58
CA PRO A 265 -10.49 8.27 23.65
C PRO A 265 -10.95 8.48 25.09
N ASN A 266 -11.64 9.57 25.36
CA ASN A 266 -12.18 9.91 26.66
C ASN A 266 -13.54 10.59 26.52
N GLU A 267 -14.62 9.81 26.35
CA GLU A 267 -15.99 10.35 26.29
C GLU A 267 -16.43 11.00 27.60
N MET A 268 -15.79 10.62 28.71
CA MET A 268 -16.17 11.07 30.04
C MET A 268 -15.61 12.45 30.42
N SER A 269 -14.45 12.84 29.89
CA SER A 269 -13.81 14.11 30.25
C SER A 269 -12.82 14.63 29.19
N GLY A 270 -12.86 14.09 27.98
CA GLY A 270 -11.96 14.47 26.88
C GLY A 270 -12.23 15.90 26.42
N ARG A 271 -11.17 16.71 26.41
CA ARG A 271 -11.23 18.15 26.06
C ARG A 271 -10.94 18.45 24.60
N TYR A 272 -10.72 17.41 23.79
CA TYR A 272 -10.32 17.54 22.39
C TYR A 272 -11.16 16.63 21.50
N LEU A 273 -11.38 17.06 20.26
CA LEU A 273 -11.89 16.19 19.20
C LEU A 273 -10.71 15.50 18.49
N ILE A 274 -10.98 14.45 17.70
CA ILE A 274 -9.96 13.78 16.87
C ILE A 274 -9.27 14.73 15.87
N SER A 275 -9.93 15.83 15.52
CA SER A 275 -9.37 16.93 14.71
C SER A 275 -8.26 17.71 15.43
N GLY A 276 -8.05 17.50 16.73
CA GLY A 276 -7.14 18.25 17.58
C GLY A 276 -7.72 19.57 18.12
N GLU A 277 -8.97 19.88 17.81
CA GLU A 277 -9.65 21.07 18.31
C GLU A 277 -9.99 20.92 19.79
N LYS A 278 -9.59 21.90 20.60
CA LYS A 278 -9.98 21.98 22.01
C LYS A 278 -11.44 22.42 22.09
N VAL A 279 -12.24 21.72 22.87
CA VAL A 279 -13.68 21.97 23.00
C VAL A 279 -14.08 22.16 24.46
N GLU A 280 -15.21 22.83 24.65
CA GLU A 280 -15.91 22.82 25.93
C GLU A 280 -16.35 21.40 26.26
N LEU A 281 -16.25 21.04 27.53
CA LEU A 281 -16.62 19.71 28.01
C LEU A 281 -18.14 19.59 28.11
N GLY A 282 -18.75 18.77 27.26
CA GLY A 282 -20.17 18.47 27.30
C GLY A 282 -20.94 18.90 26.06
N ARG A 283 -22.04 18.19 25.78
CA ARG A 283 -22.91 18.39 24.62
C ARG A 283 -24.04 19.33 25.02
N TYR A 284 -23.77 20.64 25.00
CA TYR A 284 -24.66 21.65 25.58
C TYR A 284 -25.32 22.57 24.58
N TYR A 285 -24.99 22.46 23.30
CA TYR A 285 -25.52 23.38 22.30
C TYR A 285 -26.43 22.67 21.32
N LYS A 286 -27.55 23.30 20.99
CA LYS A 286 -28.48 22.88 19.96
C LYS A 286 -28.44 23.89 18.82
N GLU A 287 -28.49 23.38 17.61
CA GLU A 287 -28.61 24.20 16.41
C GLU A 287 -30.06 24.68 16.32
N GLY A 288 -30.24 26.00 16.31
CA GLY A 288 -31.53 26.65 16.09
C GLY A 288 -31.82 26.86 14.61
N ASP A 289 -33.04 27.29 14.30
CA ASP A 289 -33.55 27.39 12.94
C ASP A 289 -32.79 28.41 12.07
N ASP A 290 -32.16 29.42 12.70
CA ASP A 290 -31.38 30.47 12.03
C ASP A 290 -29.87 30.16 11.91
N ASN A 291 -29.47 28.87 11.95
CA ASN A 291 -28.06 28.44 12.05
C ASN A 291 -27.31 29.01 13.27
N SER A 292 -28.04 29.48 14.28
CA SER A 292 -27.48 29.93 15.56
C SER A 292 -27.35 28.75 16.53
N TYR A 293 -26.39 28.81 17.44
CA TYR A 293 -26.21 27.78 18.46
C TYR A 293 -26.67 28.30 19.81
N ILE A 294 -27.74 27.71 20.33
CA ILE A 294 -28.31 28.06 21.63
C ILE A 294 -27.82 27.07 22.69
N LEU A 295 -27.57 27.57 23.89
CA LEU A 295 -27.23 26.74 25.03
C LEU A 295 -28.49 25.97 25.46
N ASP A 296 -28.52 24.68 25.12
CA ASP A 296 -29.55 23.74 25.52
C ASP A 296 -28.86 22.54 26.17
N LYS A 297 -28.79 22.58 27.50
CA LYS A 297 -28.20 21.48 28.27
C LYS A 297 -29.04 20.21 28.20
N LYS A 298 -30.31 20.22 27.78
CA LYS A 298 -31.17 19.03 27.79
C LYS A 298 -31.17 18.31 26.44
N GLU A 299 -31.20 19.05 25.34
CA GLU A 299 -31.29 18.48 23.98
C GLU A 299 -30.05 18.77 23.12
N GLY A 300 -29.06 19.50 23.65
CA GLY A 300 -27.86 19.86 22.91
C GLY A 300 -27.04 18.65 22.44
N ASN A 301 -26.63 18.67 21.19
CA ASN A 301 -25.77 17.64 20.59
C ASN A 301 -24.44 18.21 20.08
N TYR A 302 -24.23 19.52 20.22
CA TYR A 302 -23.05 20.24 19.77
C TYR A 302 -22.18 20.65 20.95
N VAL A 303 -20.88 20.76 20.68
CA VAL A 303 -19.87 21.33 21.58
C VAL A 303 -19.32 22.62 21.01
N LYS A 304 -19.00 23.56 21.91
CA LYS A 304 -18.31 24.79 21.54
C LYS A 304 -16.82 24.53 21.37
N ILE A 305 -16.25 24.98 20.25
CA ILE A 305 -14.80 24.97 20.04
C ILE A 305 -14.20 26.16 20.78
N LEU A 306 -13.27 25.87 21.69
CA LEU A 306 -12.54 26.89 22.44
C LEU A 306 -11.50 27.54 21.52
N ASN A 307 -11.91 28.61 20.85
CA ASN A 307 -11.07 29.43 19.97
C ASN A 307 -10.35 30.54 20.73
N PHE A 308 -9.43 31.22 20.05
CA PHE A 308 -8.87 32.49 20.49
C PHE A 308 -9.93 33.60 20.51
N PRO A 309 -9.82 34.61 21.40
CA PRO A 309 -10.85 35.64 21.64
C PRO A 309 -11.31 36.41 20.39
N TRP A 310 -10.47 36.51 19.36
CA TRP A 310 -10.75 37.26 18.13
C TRP A 310 -11.41 36.43 17.01
N ARG A 311 -11.65 35.13 17.21
CA ARG A 311 -12.37 34.30 16.23
C ARG A 311 -13.83 34.17 16.66
N LYS A 312 -14.74 34.25 15.68
CA LYS A 312 -16.15 33.92 15.90
C LYS A 312 -16.29 32.57 16.58
N GLU A 313 -17.31 32.44 17.42
CA GLU A 313 -17.64 31.18 18.07
C GLU A 313 -17.93 30.12 17.01
N ARG A 314 -17.46 28.90 17.25
CA ARG A 314 -17.66 27.77 16.34
C ARG A 314 -18.15 26.60 17.15
N PHE A 315 -19.08 25.85 16.59
CA PHE A 315 -19.67 24.68 17.21
C PHE A 315 -19.49 23.47 16.30
N LYS A 316 -19.41 22.29 16.88
CA LYS A 316 -19.35 21.03 16.14
C LYS A 316 -20.20 19.99 16.82
N LEU A 317 -20.77 19.09 16.01
CA LEU A 317 -21.47 17.93 16.53
C LEU A 317 -20.51 17.13 17.43
N ALA A 318 -20.96 16.87 18.65
CA ALA A 318 -20.17 16.20 19.68
C ALA A 318 -19.99 14.72 19.32
N SER A 319 -18.76 14.32 18.99
CA SER A 319 -18.43 12.94 18.73
C SER A 319 -16.96 12.65 19.03
N ASN A 320 -16.68 11.46 19.57
CA ASN A 320 -15.34 10.92 19.78
C ASN A 320 -14.42 11.92 20.50
N PHE A 321 -14.64 12.11 21.80
CA PHE A 321 -13.79 12.97 22.61
C PHE A 321 -12.47 12.28 22.97
N TYR A 322 -11.40 13.06 23.07
CA TYR A 322 -10.07 12.60 23.38
C TYR A 322 -9.39 13.46 24.44
N ASP A 323 -8.50 12.84 25.21
CA ASP A 323 -7.43 13.53 25.91
C ASP A 323 -6.16 13.53 25.09
N LEU A 324 -5.41 14.62 25.21
CA LEU A 324 -4.08 14.75 24.64
C LEU A 324 -3.02 14.41 25.68
N PHE A 325 -2.15 13.46 25.35
CA PHE A 325 -0.90 13.24 26.07
C PHE A 325 0.25 13.80 25.26
N PHE A 326 0.90 14.80 25.82
CA PHE A 326 2.12 15.35 25.26
C PHE A 326 3.34 14.75 25.96
N VAL A 327 4.21 14.11 25.18
CA VAL A 327 5.48 13.60 25.65
C VAL A 327 6.58 14.36 24.93
N LYS A 328 7.30 15.20 25.68
CA LYS A 328 8.43 15.96 25.15
C LYS A 328 9.65 15.07 24.93
N ASN A 329 10.45 15.40 23.93
CA ASN A 329 11.79 14.86 23.73
C ASN A 329 11.87 13.32 23.61
N VAL A 330 10.88 12.68 22.98
CA VAL A 330 10.95 11.25 22.68
C VAL A 330 12.09 10.99 21.70
N GLU A 331 12.98 10.06 22.05
CA GLU A 331 14.10 9.70 21.18
C GLU A 331 13.65 8.81 20.03
N TYR A 332 14.11 9.14 18.83
CA TYR A 332 13.93 8.37 17.61
C TYR A 332 15.29 7.96 17.06
N ILE A 333 15.41 6.70 16.69
CA ILE A 333 16.50 6.19 15.86
C ILE A 333 16.07 6.35 14.41
N ASN A 334 16.77 7.20 13.67
CA ASN A 334 16.58 7.41 12.25
C ASN A 334 17.63 6.61 11.48
N TYR A 335 17.16 5.76 10.57
CA TYR A 335 17.99 5.08 9.60
C TYR A 335 17.93 5.84 8.29
N HIS A 336 19.08 6.22 7.73
CA HIS A 336 19.22 6.85 6.43
C HIS A 336 19.97 5.90 5.50
N LEU A 337 19.35 5.54 4.38
CA LEU A 337 19.92 4.67 3.35
C LEU A 337 20.08 5.46 2.05
N SER A 338 21.28 5.43 1.48
CA SER A 338 21.60 6.00 0.17
C SER A 338 22.28 4.95 -0.71
N ILE A 339 21.76 4.74 -1.91
CA ILE A 339 22.24 3.74 -2.88
C ILE A 339 22.49 4.41 -4.21
N LEU A 340 23.64 4.12 -4.82
CA LEU A 340 23.98 4.45 -6.20
C LEU A 340 23.66 3.25 -7.08
N LEU A 341 22.81 3.46 -8.08
CA LEU A 341 22.53 2.52 -9.16
C LEU A 341 23.24 3.00 -10.41
N ASN A 342 24.14 2.19 -10.96
CA ASN A 342 24.79 2.43 -12.25
C ASN A 342 24.49 1.26 -13.21
N ILE A 343 24.30 1.55 -14.48
CA ILE A 343 24.22 0.55 -15.54
C ILE A 343 25.39 0.78 -16.49
N ILE A 344 26.18 -0.27 -16.68
CA ILE A 344 27.38 -0.26 -17.52
C ILE A 344 27.10 -1.14 -18.74
N ASP A 345 27.26 -0.59 -19.94
CA ASP A 345 27.32 -1.38 -21.18
C ASP A 345 28.70 -2.06 -21.25
N THR A 346 28.70 -3.40 -21.31
CA THR A 346 29.93 -4.19 -21.30
C THR A 346 30.72 -4.07 -22.59
N LYS A 347 30.05 -3.84 -23.73
CA LYS A 347 30.71 -3.72 -25.03
C LYS A 347 31.59 -2.48 -25.09
N ASN A 348 31.07 -1.37 -24.55
CA ASN A 348 31.72 -0.07 -24.61
C ASN A 348 32.41 0.34 -23.30
N ALA A 349 32.25 -0.45 -22.23
CA ALA A 349 32.68 -0.14 -20.86
C ALA A 349 32.20 1.24 -20.35
N LYS A 350 31.02 1.70 -20.80
CA LYS A 350 30.47 3.02 -20.48
C LYS A 350 29.28 2.93 -19.55
N ILE A 351 29.19 3.86 -18.61
CA ILE A 351 27.99 4.05 -17.79
C ILE A 351 26.91 4.69 -18.68
N ILE A 352 25.88 3.91 -19.00
CA ILE A 352 24.74 4.39 -19.81
C ILE A 352 23.63 4.98 -18.95
N PHE A 353 23.65 4.70 -17.64
CA PHE A 353 22.68 5.26 -16.70
C PHE A 353 23.26 5.28 -15.28
N ALA A 354 22.98 6.35 -14.54
CA ALA A 354 23.31 6.47 -13.12
C ALA A 354 22.18 7.18 -12.36
N LYS A 355 21.80 6.67 -11.18
CA LYS A 355 20.85 7.33 -10.28
C LYS A 355 21.11 7.01 -8.83
N THR A 356 20.97 8.02 -7.97
CA THR A 356 21.00 7.83 -6.52
C THR A 356 19.59 7.71 -5.95
N PHE A 357 19.38 6.75 -5.06
CA PHE A 357 18.16 6.56 -4.28
C PHE A 357 18.45 6.89 -2.82
N LYS A 358 17.56 7.62 -2.17
CA LYS A 358 17.63 7.94 -0.75
C LYS A 358 16.31 7.57 -0.09
N ALA A 359 16.38 6.93 1.06
CA ALA A 359 15.21 6.68 1.89
C ALA A 359 15.59 6.72 3.37
N SER A 360 14.61 6.98 4.23
CA SER A 360 14.82 6.99 5.67
C SER A 360 13.62 6.47 6.42
N VAL A 361 13.86 5.89 7.59
CA VAL A 361 12.80 5.47 8.52
C VAL A 361 13.14 5.92 9.93
N ASN A 362 12.13 6.45 10.61
CA ASN A 362 12.24 6.93 11.99
C ASN A 362 11.58 5.90 12.91
N ILE A 363 12.35 5.42 13.88
CA ILE A 363 11.95 4.35 14.79
C ILE A 363 12.00 4.94 16.19
N PRO A 364 10.85 5.19 16.85
CA PRO A 364 10.87 5.66 18.22
C PRO A 364 11.58 4.62 19.09
N GLN A 365 12.47 5.08 19.96
CA GLN A 365 12.98 4.24 21.03
C GLN A 365 11.82 3.85 21.95
N THR A 366 11.90 2.64 22.51
CA THR A 366 10.84 2.11 23.35
C THR A 366 10.54 3.07 24.48
N PHE A 367 9.33 3.59 24.53
CA PHE A 367 8.87 4.50 25.57
C PHE A 367 7.64 3.91 26.25
N TYR A 368 7.70 3.88 27.58
CA TYR A 368 6.60 3.43 28.42
C TYR A 368 6.07 4.60 29.23
N SER A 369 4.80 4.95 29.03
CA SER A 369 4.06 5.75 29.99
C SER A 369 2.91 4.94 30.60
N LYS A 370 2.26 5.48 31.64
CA LYS A 370 1.07 4.88 32.25
C LYS A 370 -0.10 4.67 31.27
N ARG A 371 -0.09 5.39 30.13
CA ARG A 371 -1.20 5.47 29.16
C ARG A 371 -0.79 5.18 27.71
N LEU A 372 0.51 5.14 27.41
CA LEU A 372 1.05 5.07 26.05
C LEU A 372 2.16 4.01 25.98
N VAL A 373 2.08 3.14 24.98
CA VAL A 373 3.08 2.10 24.70
C VAL A 373 3.58 2.29 23.28
N ILE A 374 4.77 2.86 23.11
CA ILE A 374 5.38 2.93 21.78
C ILE A 374 6.06 1.60 21.48
N ARG A 375 5.56 0.89 20.47
CA ARG A 375 6.13 -0.39 20.03
C ARG A 375 7.37 -0.16 19.19
N ASN A 376 8.39 -0.98 19.45
CA ASN A 376 9.64 -0.97 18.72
C ASN A 376 9.67 -2.14 17.72
N GLU A 377 9.04 -1.95 16.56
CA GLU A 377 9.14 -2.88 15.42
C GLU A 377 10.30 -2.46 14.52
N LYS A 378 11.51 -2.45 15.10
CA LYS A 378 12.72 -1.97 14.42
C LYS A 378 13.03 -2.74 13.15
N ILE A 379 13.03 -4.07 13.24
CA ILE A 379 13.41 -4.94 12.13
C ILE A 379 12.35 -4.84 11.04
N GLU A 380 11.07 -4.83 11.41
CA GLU A 380 9.97 -4.64 10.45
C GLU A 380 10.12 -3.33 9.67
N LYS A 381 10.39 -2.22 10.38
CA LYS A 381 10.56 -0.90 9.77
C LYS A 381 11.77 -0.83 8.83
N ILE A 382 12.89 -1.45 9.19
CA ILE A 382 14.08 -1.53 8.31
C ILE A 382 13.79 -2.42 7.09
N ASN A 383 13.09 -3.54 7.26
CA ASN A 383 12.72 -4.41 6.14
C ASN A 383 11.78 -3.69 5.17
N ASN A 384 10.83 -2.89 5.68
CA ASN A 384 9.97 -2.05 4.85
C ASN A 384 10.78 -1.00 4.08
N LEU A 385 11.76 -0.35 4.72
CA LEU A 385 12.70 0.56 4.06
C LEU A 385 13.42 -0.12 2.88
N PHE A 386 13.94 -1.34 3.08
CA PHE A 386 14.61 -2.09 2.00
C PHE A 386 13.63 -2.47 0.89
N LYS A 387 12.45 -2.97 1.24
CA LYS A 387 11.41 -3.34 0.28
C LYS A 387 11.00 -2.15 -0.61
N ASP A 388 10.86 -0.96 -0.03
CA ASP A 388 10.45 0.24 -0.77
C ASP A 388 11.55 0.75 -1.68
N ILE A 389 12.82 0.72 -1.24
CA ILE A 389 13.95 1.03 -2.13
C ILE A 389 14.04 0.01 -3.28
N SER A 390 13.91 -1.29 -3.01
CA SER A 390 13.99 -2.31 -4.06
C SER A 390 12.88 -2.14 -5.11
N LYS A 391 11.67 -1.74 -4.69
CA LYS A 391 10.60 -1.34 -5.64
C LYS A 391 10.99 -0.12 -6.47
N ALA A 392 11.58 0.90 -5.84
CA ALA A 392 11.98 2.14 -6.53
C ALA A 392 13.10 1.88 -7.55
N ILE A 393 14.10 1.08 -7.18
CA ILE A 393 15.17 0.62 -8.08
C ILE A 393 14.55 -0.14 -9.25
N ASN A 394 13.70 -1.14 -8.99
CA ASN A 394 13.08 -1.93 -10.05
C ASN A 394 12.22 -1.07 -10.99
N LYS A 395 11.41 -0.15 -10.46
CA LYS A 395 10.63 0.79 -11.28
C LYS A 395 11.56 1.58 -12.21
N LYS A 396 12.69 2.07 -11.71
CA LYS A 396 13.62 2.84 -12.54
C LYS A 396 14.34 1.96 -13.57
N LEU A 397 14.71 0.74 -13.21
CA LEU A 397 15.31 -0.20 -14.15
C LEU A 397 14.37 -0.54 -15.31
N LYS A 398 13.07 -0.66 -15.07
CA LYS A 398 12.07 -0.82 -16.13
C LYS A 398 12.01 0.36 -17.10
N GLU A 399 12.22 1.58 -16.60
CA GLU A 399 12.28 2.78 -17.45
C GLU A 399 13.55 2.81 -18.31
N VAL A 400 14.67 2.25 -17.82
CA VAL A 400 15.92 2.18 -18.60
C VAL A 400 15.88 1.04 -19.60
N PHE A 401 15.47 -0.16 -19.16
CA PHE A 401 15.31 -1.36 -19.98
C PHE A 401 13.87 -1.49 -20.44
N TYR A 402 13.34 -0.50 -21.14
CA TYR A 402 11.97 -0.55 -21.65
C TYR A 402 11.81 -1.69 -22.67
N LEU A 403 10.62 -2.25 -22.75
CA LEU A 403 10.29 -3.24 -23.78
C LEU A 403 9.85 -2.53 -25.06
N SER A 404 10.29 -3.04 -26.19
CA SER A 404 9.85 -2.59 -27.51
C SER A 404 9.50 -3.77 -28.39
N SER A 405 8.47 -3.63 -29.20
CA SER A 405 8.04 -4.59 -30.21
C SER A 405 7.49 -3.84 -31.43
N VAL A 406 6.99 -4.56 -32.42
CA VAL A 406 6.42 -4.00 -33.65
C VAL A 406 4.99 -4.48 -33.81
N VAL A 407 4.10 -3.60 -34.30
CA VAL A 407 2.72 -3.97 -34.63
C VAL A 407 2.71 -4.94 -35.81
N LYS A 408 2.27 -6.17 -35.56
CA LYS A 408 2.11 -7.23 -36.55
C LYS A 408 0.82 -7.08 -37.34
N ASP A 409 -0.29 -6.77 -36.70
CA ASP A 409 -1.59 -6.63 -37.36
C ASP A 409 -2.57 -5.86 -36.47
N VAL A 410 -3.63 -5.31 -37.07
CA VAL A 410 -4.71 -4.60 -36.35
C VAL A 410 -6.06 -5.10 -36.83
N LYS A 411 -6.85 -5.68 -35.92
CA LYS A 411 -8.21 -6.17 -36.20
C LYS A 411 -9.20 -5.48 -35.27
N GLY A 412 -9.89 -4.47 -35.78
CA GLY A 412 -10.79 -3.65 -34.99
C GLY A 412 -10.05 -2.95 -33.84
N LEU A 413 -10.36 -3.32 -32.60
CA LEU A 413 -9.72 -2.76 -31.39
C LEU A 413 -8.55 -3.59 -30.88
N THR A 414 -8.24 -4.70 -31.54
CA THR A 414 -7.16 -5.61 -31.13
C THR A 414 -5.93 -5.35 -31.98
N VAL A 415 -4.81 -5.10 -31.32
CA VAL A 415 -3.49 -4.93 -31.94
C VAL A 415 -2.64 -6.15 -31.59
N PHE A 416 -2.08 -6.79 -32.60
CA PHE A 416 -1.15 -7.90 -32.46
C PHE A 416 0.28 -7.37 -32.55
N LEU A 417 1.16 -7.82 -31.66
CA LEU A 417 2.59 -7.50 -31.66
C LEU A 417 3.42 -8.73 -32.06
N TYR A 418 4.60 -8.48 -32.62
CA TYR A 418 5.55 -9.53 -33.00
C TYR A 418 6.23 -10.22 -31.81
N ASP A 419 6.24 -9.62 -30.63
CA ASP A 419 6.90 -10.16 -29.45
C ASP A 419 5.91 -10.47 -28.32
N GLY A 420 6.36 -11.33 -27.40
CA GLY A 420 5.62 -11.80 -26.25
C GLY A 420 6.54 -12.09 -25.07
N GLU A 421 6.44 -13.29 -24.51
CA GLU A 421 7.31 -13.69 -23.39
C GLU A 421 8.81 -13.72 -23.74
N ASN A 422 9.16 -13.85 -25.04
CA ASN A 422 10.54 -13.87 -25.55
C ASN A 422 11.34 -12.61 -25.21
N ILE A 423 10.70 -11.44 -25.12
CA ILE A 423 11.34 -10.21 -24.62
C ILE A 423 10.90 -9.86 -23.19
N GLY A 424 9.98 -10.63 -22.62
CA GLY A 424 9.46 -10.43 -21.26
C GLY A 424 8.14 -9.66 -21.16
N ILE A 425 7.33 -9.57 -22.23
CA ILE A 425 5.98 -8.99 -22.18
C ILE A 425 5.10 -9.78 -21.22
N LYS A 426 4.21 -9.09 -20.51
CA LYS A 426 3.23 -9.63 -19.58
C LYS A 426 1.86 -9.02 -19.81
N LYS A 427 0.83 -9.81 -19.49
CA LYS A 427 -0.56 -9.34 -19.44
C LYS A 427 -0.69 -8.11 -18.55
N GLY A 428 -1.46 -7.13 -19.02
CA GLY A 428 -1.74 -5.88 -18.31
C GLY A 428 -0.72 -4.76 -18.56
N GLN A 429 0.43 -5.04 -19.18
CA GLN A 429 1.36 -3.98 -19.59
C GLN A 429 0.74 -3.06 -20.64
N VAL A 430 1.19 -1.82 -20.65
CA VAL A 430 0.73 -0.79 -21.58
C VAL A 430 1.85 -0.46 -22.55
N PHE A 431 1.52 -0.43 -23.84
CA PHE A 431 2.43 -0.02 -24.90
C PHE A 431 1.88 1.23 -25.59
N ARG A 432 2.72 2.24 -25.75
CA ARG A 432 2.49 3.36 -26.65
C ARG A 432 2.88 2.91 -28.06
N ILE A 433 1.98 3.10 -29.01
CA ILE A 433 2.24 2.86 -30.42
C ILE A 433 2.53 4.19 -31.10
N PHE A 434 3.60 4.23 -31.88
CA PHE A 434 4.00 5.42 -32.62
C PHE A 434 4.66 5.08 -33.95
N ASN A 435 4.57 6.01 -34.88
CA ASN A 435 5.22 5.95 -36.19
C ASN A 435 5.80 7.33 -36.50
N ASN A 436 7.04 7.41 -37.00
CA ASN A 436 7.75 8.67 -37.26
C ASN A 436 7.60 9.70 -36.13
N HIS A 437 7.85 9.27 -34.89
CA HIS A 437 7.72 10.07 -33.65
C HIS A 437 6.29 10.49 -33.25
N LEU A 438 5.28 10.27 -34.09
CA LEU A 438 3.88 10.59 -33.79
C LEU A 438 3.19 9.44 -33.05
N THR A 439 2.54 9.75 -31.93
CA THR A 439 1.77 8.76 -31.16
C THR A 439 0.49 8.41 -31.90
N GLN A 440 0.34 7.15 -32.29
CA GLN A 440 -0.90 6.65 -32.84
C GLN A 440 -1.88 6.24 -31.75
N GLY A 441 -1.41 5.64 -30.66
CA GLY A 441 -2.31 5.22 -29.59
C GLY A 441 -1.62 4.48 -28.47
N TYR A 442 -2.43 3.95 -27.57
CA TYR A 442 -2.01 3.14 -26.44
C TYR A 442 -2.82 1.86 -26.39
N ILE A 443 -2.10 0.75 -26.20
CA ILE A 443 -2.67 -0.58 -26.08
C ILE A 443 -2.37 -1.16 -24.71
N ARG A 444 -3.28 -1.98 -24.19
CA ARG A 444 -3.04 -2.79 -23.00
C ARG A 444 -3.01 -4.27 -23.39
N ILE A 445 -1.91 -4.93 -23.09
CA ILE A 445 -1.69 -6.34 -23.41
C ILE A 445 -2.71 -7.21 -22.68
N LYS A 446 -3.43 -8.05 -23.43
CA LYS A 446 -4.49 -8.94 -22.93
C LYS A 446 -4.01 -10.38 -22.88
N GLU A 447 -3.34 -10.82 -23.94
CA GLU A 447 -2.83 -12.19 -24.11
C GLU A 447 -1.38 -12.13 -24.58
N VAL A 448 -0.59 -13.10 -24.11
CA VAL A 448 0.85 -13.18 -24.38
C VAL A 448 1.18 -14.63 -24.72
N GLY A 449 1.68 -14.85 -25.94
CA GLY A 449 2.33 -16.09 -26.34
C GLY A 449 3.85 -15.97 -26.23
N GLN A 450 4.56 -17.00 -26.69
CA GLN A 450 6.02 -17.03 -26.64
C GLN A 450 6.65 -15.91 -27.48
N ASN A 451 6.30 -15.85 -28.78
CA ASN A 451 6.81 -14.87 -29.76
C ASN A 451 5.66 -14.06 -30.38
N ASN A 452 4.65 -13.73 -29.59
CA ASN A 452 3.58 -12.83 -29.98
C ASN A 452 2.83 -12.36 -28.75
N SER A 453 2.12 -11.25 -28.89
CA SER A 453 1.15 -10.81 -27.91
C SER A 453 0.04 -10.05 -28.61
N ASN A 454 -1.10 -9.92 -27.94
CA ASN A 454 -2.16 -9.05 -28.41
C ASN A 454 -2.67 -8.18 -27.26
N GLY A 455 -3.12 -6.99 -27.62
CA GLY A 455 -3.65 -6.01 -26.68
C GLY A 455 -4.79 -5.23 -27.28
N ASN A 456 -5.63 -4.67 -26.41
CA ASN A 456 -6.74 -3.84 -26.83
C ASN A 456 -6.30 -2.37 -26.83
N ILE A 457 -6.69 -1.65 -27.89
CA ILE A 457 -6.60 -0.20 -27.95
C ILE A 457 -7.55 0.37 -26.91
N PHE A 458 -7.01 1.09 -25.93
CA PHE A 458 -7.82 1.86 -24.97
C PHE A 458 -7.75 3.37 -25.21
N ARG A 459 -6.83 3.80 -26.07
CA ARG A 459 -6.74 5.19 -26.55
C ARG A 459 -6.15 5.21 -27.96
N SER A 460 -6.87 5.80 -28.91
CA SER A 460 -6.36 6.09 -30.25
C SER A 460 -6.28 7.60 -30.42
N ILE A 461 -5.15 8.08 -30.89
CA ILE A 461 -4.93 9.48 -31.31
C ILE A 461 -4.98 9.52 -32.84
N GLU A 462 -4.33 8.56 -33.49
CA GLU A 462 -4.39 8.32 -34.93
C GLU A 462 -4.70 6.84 -35.20
N PRO A 463 -5.04 6.46 -36.44
CA PRO A 463 -5.15 5.06 -36.82
C PRO A 463 -3.83 4.32 -36.58
N ILE A 464 -3.88 3.24 -35.78
CA ILE A 464 -2.72 2.39 -35.55
C ILE A 464 -2.43 1.58 -36.81
N ARG A 465 -1.21 1.71 -37.34
CA ARG A 465 -0.81 1.04 -38.60
C ARG A 465 0.06 -0.19 -38.32
N LYS A 466 -0.01 -1.17 -39.22
CA LYS A 466 0.94 -2.28 -39.27
C LYS A 466 2.38 -1.74 -39.36
N TYR A 467 3.31 -2.44 -38.73
CA TYR A 467 4.73 -2.11 -38.62
C TYR A 467 5.07 -0.83 -37.82
N SER A 468 4.08 -0.22 -37.16
CA SER A 468 4.36 0.86 -36.20
C SER A 468 5.12 0.30 -34.98
N LEU A 469 5.97 1.14 -34.37
CA LEU A 469 6.74 0.74 -33.21
C LEU A 469 5.85 0.75 -31.97
N ALA A 470 5.93 -0.30 -31.17
CA ALA A 470 5.27 -0.43 -29.88
C ALA A 470 6.33 -0.33 -28.78
N MET A 471 6.16 0.58 -27.83
CA MET A 471 7.10 0.73 -26.70
C MET A 471 6.34 0.74 -25.38
N GLU A 472 6.84 0.01 -24.39
CA GLU A 472 6.27 -0.01 -23.04
C GLU A 472 6.17 1.42 -22.51
N SER A 473 4.99 1.78 -22.02
CA SER A 473 4.73 3.10 -21.47
C SER A 473 4.29 3.01 -20.02
N PHE A 474 5.00 3.75 -19.17
CA PHE A 474 4.68 3.93 -17.75
C PHE A 474 3.83 5.17 -17.48
N TYR A 475 3.77 6.08 -18.45
CA TYR A 475 3.04 7.34 -18.39
C TYR A 475 2.13 7.40 -19.60
N TYR A 476 0.83 7.21 -19.37
CA TYR A 476 -0.18 7.35 -20.39
C TYR A 476 -1.21 8.37 -19.91
N PRO A 477 -1.66 9.27 -20.79
CA PRO A 477 -2.61 10.30 -20.41
C PRO A 477 -3.91 9.65 -19.96
N SER A 478 -4.43 10.07 -18.80
CA SER A 478 -5.78 9.72 -18.36
C SER A 478 -6.78 10.12 -19.44
N ASN A 479 -7.80 9.30 -19.67
CA ASN A 479 -8.90 9.64 -20.55
C ASN A 479 -9.73 10.70 -19.81
N LEU A 480 -9.42 11.96 -20.05
CA LEU A 480 -10.18 13.10 -19.53
C LEU A 480 -11.15 13.55 -20.60
N SER A 481 -12.35 13.97 -20.20
CA SER A 481 -13.23 14.74 -21.07
C SER A 481 -13.83 15.93 -20.36
N PHE A 482 -14.17 16.94 -21.14
CA PHE A 482 -14.82 18.13 -20.63
C PHE A 482 -16.25 18.15 -21.13
N SER A 483 -17.21 18.20 -20.22
CA SER A 483 -18.59 18.46 -20.56
C SER A 483 -19.07 19.78 -19.97
N ILE A 484 -19.97 20.44 -20.68
CA ILE A 484 -20.77 21.55 -20.18
C ILE A 484 -22.11 20.95 -19.77
N THR A 485 -22.54 21.28 -18.56
CA THR A 485 -23.81 20.84 -17.98
C THR A 485 -24.70 22.04 -17.76
N PHE A 486 -25.94 21.93 -18.23
CA PHE A 486 -27.02 22.85 -17.92
C PHE A 486 -28.01 22.11 -17.05
N GLU A 487 -28.31 22.64 -15.87
CA GLU A 487 -29.23 22.02 -14.94
C GLU A 487 -30.29 23.03 -14.50
N TYR A 488 -31.48 22.52 -14.20
CA TYR A 488 -32.61 23.29 -13.73
C TYR A 488 -33.19 22.60 -12.50
N ASN A 489 -33.08 23.29 -11.38
CA ASN A 489 -33.69 22.92 -10.10
C ASN A 489 -34.12 24.23 -9.42
N ASP A 490 -35.32 24.71 -9.80
CA ASP A 490 -35.89 26.05 -9.54
C ASP A 490 -35.15 27.26 -10.14
N ILE A 491 -33.81 27.20 -10.23
CA ILE A 491 -32.97 28.24 -10.84
C ILE A 491 -32.09 27.57 -11.91
N PRO A 492 -31.91 28.19 -13.10
CA PRO A 492 -30.97 27.66 -14.08
C PRO A 492 -29.53 27.71 -13.55
N MET A 493 -28.80 26.64 -13.82
CA MET A 493 -27.41 26.46 -13.46
C MET A 493 -26.60 26.08 -14.69
N VAL A 494 -25.43 26.68 -14.81
CA VAL A 494 -24.45 26.35 -15.87
C VAL A 494 -23.18 25.89 -15.19
N GLY A 495 -22.67 24.74 -15.63
CA GLY A 495 -21.43 24.21 -15.12
C GLY A 495 -20.60 23.51 -16.18
N ALA A 496 -19.39 23.17 -15.78
CA ALA A 496 -18.50 22.31 -16.50
C ALA A 496 -18.10 21.13 -15.63
N LYS A 497 -17.80 20.03 -16.30
CA LYS A 497 -17.55 18.73 -15.71
C LYS A 497 -16.29 18.17 -16.34
N ILE A 498 -15.30 17.88 -15.49
CA ILE A 498 -14.09 17.16 -15.87
C ILE A 498 -14.36 15.69 -15.59
N ASN A 499 -14.59 14.92 -16.64
CA ASN A 499 -14.85 13.50 -16.56
C ASN A 499 -13.55 12.71 -16.59
N PHE A 500 -13.35 11.88 -15.58
CA PHE A 500 -12.28 10.90 -15.55
C PHE A 500 -12.84 9.58 -16.06
N LEU A 501 -12.50 9.25 -17.29
CA LEU A 501 -13.03 8.10 -18.00
C LEU A 501 -12.19 6.86 -17.73
N ASP A 502 -12.86 5.71 -17.71
CA ASP A 502 -12.27 4.38 -17.65
C ASP A 502 -11.74 3.94 -19.02
N LEU A 503 -11.33 2.67 -19.09
CA LEU A 503 -10.67 2.05 -20.22
C LEU A 503 -11.57 1.81 -21.43
N TYR A 504 -12.89 1.84 -21.23
CA TYR A 504 -13.91 1.75 -22.28
C TYR A 504 -14.47 3.13 -22.62
N GLY A 505 -13.83 4.17 -22.07
CA GLY A 505 -14.26 5.54 -22.12
C GLY A 505 -15.36 5.86 -21.12
N SER A 506 -15.96 4.93 -20.38
CA SER A 506 -17.08 5.17 -19.45
C SER A 506 -16.65 6.09 -18.30
N GLU A 507 -17.53 6.99 -17.84
CA GLU A 507 -17.18 7.88 -16.73
C GLU A 507 -16.95 7.09 -15.43
N ASN A 508 -15.75 7.16 -14.86
CA ASN A 508 -15.41 6.52 -13.59
C ASN A 508 -15.76 7.44 -12.41
N TYR A 509 -15.38 8.71 -12.50
CA TYR A 509 -15.85 9.80 -11.64
C TYR A 509 -15.65 11.13 -12.37
N SER A 510 -16.29 12.18 -11.90
CA SER A 510 -16.10 13.53 -12.45
C SER A 510 -16.03 14.57 -11.36
N ILE A 511 -15.38 15.67 -11.69
CA ILE A 511 -15.40 16.89 -10.89
C ILE A 511 -16.29 17.88 -11.60
N LEU A 512 -17.28 18.40 -10.88
CA LEU A 512 -18.26 19.35 -11.35
C LEU A 512 -17.90 20.73 -10.78
N PHE A 513 -18.09 21.77 -11.58
CA PHE A 513 -18.05 23.15 -11.09
C PHE A 513 -18.99 23.99 -11.93
N GLY A 514 -19.60 24.99 -11.33
CA GLY A 514 -20.49 25.86 -12.08
C GLY A 514 -21.05 26.97 -11.22
N PHE A 515 -21.96 27.71 -11.82
CA PHE A 515 -22.60 28.84 -11.20
C PHE A 515 -24.06 28.96 -11.60
N SER A 516 -24.78 29.67 -10.76
CA SER A 516 -26.13 30.16 -10.93
C SER A 516 -26.10 31.65 -10.55
N PRO A 517 -27.10 32.48 -10.89
CA PRO A 517 -27.06 33.93 -10.61
C PRO A 517 -26.74 34.33 -9.16
N GLN A 518 -26.92 33.42 -8.19
CA GLN A 518 -26.71 33.69 -6.76
C GLN A 518 -25.75 32.73 -6.05
N VAL A 519 -25.21 31.71 -6.74
CA VAL A 519 -24.50 30.60 -6.09
C VAL A 519 -23.44 29.99 -7.01
N TYR A 520 -22.28 29.66 -6.47
CA TYR A 520 -21.28 28.82 -7.13
C TYR A 520 -21.33 27.40 -6.58
N TYR A 521 -20.96 26.40 -7.36
CA TYR A 521 -20.83 25.04 -6.83
C TYR A 521 -19.57 24.35 -7.30
N ILE A 522 -19.07 23.47 -6.45
CA ILE A 522 -18.07 22.45 -6.78
C ILE A 522 -18.62 21.12 -6.29
N GLY A 523 -18.52 20.09 -7.13
CA GLY A 523 -19.05 18.78 -6.78
C GLY A 523 -18.20 17.64 -7.33
N ILE A 524 -18.55 16.45 -6.89
CA ILE A 524 -18.07 15.20 -7.46
C ILE A 524 -19.26 14.39 -7.93
N SER A 525 -19.12 13.72 -9.06
CA SER A 525 -20.11 12.75 -9.52
C SER A 525 -19.47 11.41 -9.84
N LYS A 526 -20.28 10.36 -9.79
CA LYS A 526 -19.92 9.03 -10.27
C LYS A 526 -21.10 8.44 -11.04
N ARG A 527 -20.83 8.04 -12.28
CA ARG A 527 -21.78 7.32 -13.12
C ARG A 527 -21.64 5.81 -12.91
N ILE A 528 -22.75 5.14 -12.64
CA ILE A 528 -22.86 3.69 -12.61
C ILE A 528 -23.99 3.30 -13.57
N TYR A 529 -23.62 2.73 -14.73
CA TYR A 529 -24.54 2.53 -15.85
C TYR A 529 -25.20 3.86 -16.30
N SER A 530 -26.52 3.97 -16.24
CA SER A 530 -27.27 5.18 -16.59
C SER A 530 -27.54 6.08 -15.38
N PHE A 531 -27.13 5.69 -14.17
CA PHE A 531 -27.36 6.45 -12.95
C PHE A 531 -26.12 7.27 -12.57
N ASP A 532 -26.33 8.56 -12.36
CA ASP A 532 -25.34 9.52 -11.87
C ASP A 532 -25.63 9.83 -10.40
N PHE A 533 -24.65 9.56 -9.56
CA PHE A 533 -24.66 9.94 -8.15
C PHE A 533 -23.76 11.15 -7.99
N SER A 534 -24.31 12.27 -7.54
CA SER A 534 -23.62 13.55 -7.46
C SER A 534 -23.68 14.08 -6.02
N VAL A 535 -22.60 14.73 -5.57
CA VAL A 535 -22.58 15.52 -4.34
C VAL A 535 -21.97 16.87 -4.69
N LYS A 536 -22.77 17.93 -4.59
CA LYS A 536 -22.37 19.31 -4.86
C LYS A 536 -22.31 20.11 -3.57
N LEU A 537 -21.23 20.84 -3.39
CA LEU A 537 -21.11 21.88 -2.38
C LEU A 537 -21.42 23.22 -3.05
N PHE A 538 -22.51 23.84 -2.64
CA PHE A 538 -22.91 25.17 -3.08
C PHE A 538 -22.36 26.22 -2.13
N LEU A 539 -21.87 27.31 -2.68
CA LEU A 539 -21.28 28.45 -2.00
C LEU A 539 -22.09 29.71 -2.37
N LYS A 540 -22.78 30.25 -1.38
CA LYS A 540 -23.46 31.55 -1.41
C LYS A 540 -22.67 32.49 -0.50
N GLU A 541 -22.71 33.81 -0.74
CA GLU A 541 -21.80 34.82 -0.15
C GLU A 541 -21.37 34.61 1.32
N THR A 542 -22.25 34.10 2.20
CA THR A 542 -21.95 33.79 3.60
C THR A 542 -22.29 32.37 4.04
N GLU A 543 -22.77 31.51 3.14
CA GLU A 543 -23.34 30.20 3.47
C GLU A 543 -22.88 29.11 2.51
N TYR A 544 -22.82 27.87 3.00
CA TYR A 544 -22.60 26.72 2.15
C TYR A 544 -23.60 25.62 2.46
N TYR A 545 -24.04 24.90 1.43
CA TYR A 545 -24.88 23.72 1.61
C TYR A 545 -24.42 22.58 0.71
N ILE A 546 -24.56 21.37 1.20
CA ILE A 546 -24.23 20.15 0.46
C ILE A 546 -25.53 19.60 -0.12
N SER A 547 -25.51 19.25 -1.39
CA SER A 547 -26.63 18.70 -2.13
C SER A 547 -26.23 17.34 -2.72
N PRO A 548 -26.67 16.24 -2.11
CA PRO A 548 -26.58 14.93 -2.72
C PRO A 548 -27.73 14.73 -3.72
N GLU A 549 -27.41 14.26 -4.90
CA GLU A 549 -28.32 14.12 -6.03
C GLU A 549 -28.17 12.74 -6.66
N ILE A 550 -29.29 12.21 -7.14
CA ILE A 550 -29.31 11.02 -7.99
C ILE A 550 -30.05 11.39 -9.28
N SER A 551 -29.40 11.20 -10.43
CA SER A 551 -30.02 11.40 -11.73
C SER A 551 -29.85 10.21 -12.64
N ILE A 552 -30.78 10.02 -13.58
CA ILE A 552 -30.66 9.09 -14.69
C ILE A 552 -30.32 9.91 -15.91
N THR A 553 -29.23 9.55 -16.61
CA THR A 553 -28.74 10.30 -17.77
C THR A 553 -28.73 9.43 -19.01
N SER A 554 -29.34 9.95 -20.08
CA SER A 554 -29.44 9.30 -21.40
C SER A 554 -28.21 9.55 -22.29
N PHE A 555 -27.03 9.74 -21.69
CA PHE A 555 -25.84 10.23 -22.39
C PHE A 555 -25.41 9.30 -23.52
N LYS A 556 -25.51 9.78 -24.77
CA LYS A 556 -25.14 9.03 -25.97
C LYS A 556 -23.83 9.57 -26.53
N ARG A 557 -22.82 8.70 -26.62
CA ARG A 557 -21.52 9.03 -27.22
C ARG A 557 -21.55 8.88 -28.73
N LYS A 558 -20.88 9.81 -29.42
CA LYS A 558 -20.60 9.73 -30.87
C LYS A 558 -19.44 8.79 -31.18
N SER A 559 -18.53 8.56 -30.24
CA SER A 559 -17.37 7.68 -30.40
C SER A 559 -17.01 6.96 -29.10
N LYS A 560 -16.42 5.75 -29.20
CA LYS A 560 -15.83 5.03 -28.06
C LYS A 560 -14.50 5.65 -27.58
N PHE A 561 -13.84 6.46 -28.42
CA PHE A 561 -12.48 6.96 -28.18
C PHE A 561 -12.39 8.48 -28.02
N LEU A 562 -13.38 9.20 -28.55
CA LEU A 562 -13.52 10.64 -28.34
C LEU A 562 -14.71 10.86 -27.42
N PRO A 563 -14.56 11.69 -26.39
CA PRO A 563 -15.62 11.90 -25.44
C PRO A 563 -16.61 12.96 -25.93
N ILE A 564 -16.97 12.89 -27.21
CA ILE A 564 -17.95 13.79 -27.81
C ILE A 564 -19.32 13.12 -27.70
N GLY A 565 -20.28 13.80 -27.09
CA GLY A 565 -21.63 13.27 -26.91
C GLY A 565 -22.54 14.25 -26.22
N SER A 566 -23.82 13.90 -26.15
CA SER A 566 -24.80 14.68 -25.41
C SER A 566 -25.86 13.78 -24.76
N GLY A 567 -26.47 14.26 -23.69
CA GLY A 567 -27.49 13.53 -22.95
C GLY A 567 -28.42 14.46 -22.18
N ILE A 568 -29.62 13.97 -21.92
CA ILE A 568 -30.57 14.60 -20.99
C ILE A 568 -30.54 13.79 -19.70
N SER A 569 -30.53 14.48 -18.56
CA SER A 569 -30.64 13.90 -17.23
C SER A 569 -31.96 14.29 -16.57
N LEU A 570 -32.52 13.34 -15.83
CA LEU A 570 -33.64 13.55 -14.91
C LEU A 570 -33.24 13.01 -13.55
N GLY A 571 -33.30 13.83 -12.52
CA GLY A 571 -32.87 13.45 -11.18
C GLY A 571 -33.70 14.04 -10.07
N ILE A 572 -33.30 13.70 -8.86
CA ILE A 572 -33.88 14.19 -7.62
C ILE A 572 -32.74 14.60 -6.70
N ASN A 573 -32.87 15.79 -6.12
CA ASN A 573 -32.07 16.21 -4.98
C ASN A 573 -32.59 15.52 -3.73
N LEU A 574 -31.76 14.71 -3.06
CA LEU A 574 -32.21 13.82 -1.98
C LEU A 574 -32.58 14.58 -0.69
N LEU A 575 -32.04 15.78 -0.47
CA LEU A 575 -32.33 16.57 0.72
C LEU A 575 -33.58 17.45 0.54
N SER A 576 -33.66 18.18 -0.58
CA SER A 576 -34.80 19.06 -0.86
C SER A 576 -36.00 18.33 -1.48
N LYS A 577 -35.83 17.07 -1.90
CA LYS A 577 -36.84 16.25 -2.61
C LYS A 577 -37.36 16.91 -3.89
N LYS A 578 -36.57 17.77 -4.52
CA LYS A 578 -36.92 18.46 -5.77
C LYS A 578 -36.38 17.74 -7.00
N LEU A 579 -37.12 17.86 -8.10
CA LEU A 579 -36.73 17.33 -9.41
C LEU A 579 -35.64 18.19 -10.03
N ILE A 580 -34.68 17.52 -10.67
CA ILE A 580 -33.58 18.14 -11.41
C ILE A 580 -33.73 17.71 -12.86
N PHE A 581 -33.78 18.68 -13.76
CA PHE A 581 -33.65 18.43 -15.19
C PHE A 581 -32.29 18.92 -15.64
N GLY A 582 -31.58 18.12 -16.44
CA GLY A 582 -30.28 18.52 -16.92
C GLY A 582 -30.02 18.13 -18.36
N TYR A 583 -29.06 18.82 -18.95
CA TYR A 583 -28.50 18.55 -20.26
C TYR A 583 -26.98 18.57 -20.15
N GLU A 584 -26.33 17.52 -20.62
CA GLU A 584 -24.88 17.39 -20.66
C GLU A 584 -24.43 17.34 -22.12
N SER A 585 -23.44 18.16 -22.47
CA SER A 585 -22.73 18.11 -23.76
C SER A 585 -21.24 17.97 -23.51
N SER A 586 -20.62 16.91 -24.00
CA SER A 586 -19.18 16.62 -23.86
C SER A 586 -18.45 16.87 -25.17
N PHE A 587 -17.25 17.43 -25.06
CA PHE A 587 -16.35 17.79 -26.16
C PHE A 587 -15.04 16.99 -26.09
#